data_AF-A0A0M1JHU7-F1
#
_entry.id   AF-A0A0M1JHU7-F1
#
_cell.length_a   1.000
_cell.length_b   1.000
_cell.length_c   1.000
_cell.angle_alpha   90.00
_cell.angle_beta   90.00
_cell.angle_gamma   90.00
#
_symmetry.space_group_name_H-M   'P 1'
#
loop_
_entity.id
_entity.type
_entity.pdbx_description
1 polymer ?
#
loop_
_entity_poly.entity_id
_entity_poly.type
_entity_poly.pdbx_seq_one_letter_code
_entity_poly.pdbx_strand_id
1 'polypeptide(L)'
;MTLDQAIWIPRTIFQKLLGVKQKSRVWPDFAGYNDWRLPTVDELHTILIEEVSMPCIDAEIFPNTPALWFWTMPPNIDLKHARLVSFCGSYVDDSYKDKHHAVRLVRKILI
;
A
#
# COMPACT_ATOMS: atom_id res chain seq x y z
N MET A 1 18.02 27.11 -25.43
CA MET A 1 17.67 25.68 -25.43
C MET A 1 16.21 25.59 -25.03
N THR A 2 15.31 25.34 -25.97
CA THR A 2 13.86 25.31 -25.73
C THR A 2 13.48 24.03 -24.98
N LEU A 3 12.43 24.10 -24.16
CA LEU A 3 12.03 23.06 -23.20
C LEU A 3 11.69 21.70 -23.85
N ASP A 4 11.62 21.65 -25.18
CA ASP A 4 11.09 20.52 -25.96
C ASP A 4 12.15 19.45 -26.32
N GLN A 5 13.41 19.60 -25.89
CA GLN A 5 14.46 18.59 -26.13
C GLN A 5 14.66 17.57 -25.00
N ALA A 6 13.91 17.66 -23.89
CA ALA A 6 14.09 16.81 -22.71
C ALA A 6 13.29 15.50 -22.79
N ILE A 7 13.50 14.69 -23.83
CA ILE A 7 12.83 13.37 -23.95
C ILE A 7 13.57 12.27 -23.18
N TRP A 8 14.80 12.53 -22.69
CA TRP A 8 15.62 11.50 -22.01
C TRP A 8 16.26 11.97 -20.70
N ILE A 9 15.53 12.75 -19.90
CA ILE A 9 15.96 13.03 -18.52
C ILE A 9 15.13 12.17 -17.56
N PRO A 10 15.74 11.23 -16.82
CA PRO A 10 15.07 10.52 -15.75
C PRO A 10 14.35 11.51 -14.82
N ARG A 11 13.09 11.23 -14.47
CA ARG A 11 12.23 12.09 -13.64
C ARG A 11 12.95 12.62 -12.38
N THR A 12 13.82 11.79 -11.79
CA THR A 12 14.63 12.14 -10.63
C THR A 12 15.65 13.26 -10.89
N ILE A 13 16.32 13.22 -12.05
CA ILE A 13 17.25 14.26 -12.49
C ILE A 13 16.47 15.54 -12.82
N PHE A 14 15.34 15.42 -13.53
CA PHE A 14 14.48 16.56 -13.85
C PHE A 14 13.98 17.26 -12.57
N GLN A 15 13.53 16.50 -11.57
CA GLN A 15 13.10 17.04 -10.27
C GLN A 15 14.23 17.74 -9.51
N LYS A 16 15.44 17.19 -9.55
CA LYS A 16 16.61 17.79 -8.91
C LYS A 16 17.00 19.11 -9.60
N LEU A 17 16.97 19.16 -10.93
CA LEU A 17 17.25 20.36 -11.73
C LEU A 17 16.22 21.46 -11.49
N LEU A 18 14.94 21.09 -11.33
CA LEU A 18 13.87 22.02 -10.98
C LEU A 18 13.92 22.47 -9.50
N GLY A 19 14.88 22.01 -8.70
CA GLY A 19 14.96 22.34 -7.27
C GLY A 19 13.74 21.86 -6.48
N VAL A 20 13.01 20.87 -7.00
CA VAL A 20 11.82 20.33 -6.34
C VAL A 20 12.28 19.60 -5.07
N LYS A 21 12.13 20.24 -3.92
CA LYS A 21 12.23 19.57 -2.63
C LYS A 21 11.13 18.52 -2.60
N GLN A 22 11.49 17.24 -2.56
CA GLN A 22 10.51 16.21 -2.26
C GLN A 22 9.88 16.59 -0.92
N LYS A 23 8.58 16.87 -0.93
CA LYS A 23 7.83 17.11 0.29
C LYS A 23 7.98 15.83 1.09
N SER A 24 8.73 15.88 2.19
CA SER A 24 8.77 14.75 3.12
C SER A 24 7.32 14.46 3.45
N ARG A 25 6.87 13.25 3.15
CA ARG A 25 5.53 12.80 3.50
C ARG A 25 5.55 12.62 5.02
N VAL A 26 5.38 13.73 5.74
CA VAL A 26 5.18 13.71 7.18
C VAL A 26 3.73 13.39 7.39
N TRP A 27 3.47 12.13 7.75
CA TRP A 27 2.16 11.74 8.21
C TRP A 27 1.92 12.31 9.61
N PRO A 28 0.68 12.68 9.95
CA PRO A 28 0.35 12.95 11.33
C PRO A 28 0.67 11.73 12.19
N ASP A 29 1.17 11.96 13.40
CA ASP A 29 1.38 10.88 14.36
C ASP A 29 0.03 10.19 14.62
N PHE A 30 -0.01 8.89 14.39
CA PHE A 30 -1.17 8.05 14.67
C PHE A 30 -0.72 6.91 15.57
N ALA A 31 -1.43 6.72 16.69
CA ALA A 31 -1.08 5.74 17.72
C ALA A 31 0.41 5.83 18.17
N GLY A 32 0.99 7.04 18.18
CA GLY A 32 2.38 7.27 18.58
C GLY A 32 3.43 7.04 17.49
N TYR A 33 3.03 6.82 16.24
CA TYR A 33 3.93 6.55 15.11
C TYR A 33 3.58 7.39 13.88
N ASN A 34 4.59 7.73 13.07
CA ASN A 34 4.43 8.47 11.81
C ASN A 34 4.98 7.73 10.57
N ASP A 35 5.47 6.50 10.76
CA ASP A 35 6.05 5.68 9.69
C ASP A 35 5.05 4.71 9.05
N TRP A 36 3.76 5.01 9.20
CA TRP A 36 2.67 4.24 8.61
C TRP A 36 2.69 4.29 7.08
N ARG A 37 2.47 3.12 6.47
CA ARG A 37 2.34 2.95 5.01
C ARG A 37 1.31 1.87 4.68
N LEU A 38 0.95 1.82 3.39
CA LEU A 38 0.18 0.71 2.85
C LEU A 38 1.03 -0.58 2.88
N PRO A 39 0.44 -1.74 3.17
CA PRO A 39 1.12 -3.03 3.19
C PRO A 39 1.41 -3.51 1.78
N THR A 40 2.38 -4.41 1.64
CA THR A 40 2.51 -5.23 0.43
C THR A 40 1.57 -6.42 0.45
N VAL A 41 1.38 -7.07 -0.70
CA VAL A 41 0.66 -8.35 -0.77
C VAL A 41 1.30 -9.36 0.17
N ASP A 42 2.62 -9.52 0.10
CA ASP A 42 3.36 -10.49 0.93
C ASP A 42 3.18 -10.23 2.43
N GLU A 43 3.15 -8.97 2.86
CA GLU A 43 2.93 -8.60 4.27
C GLU A 43 1.53 -8.93 4.78
N LEU A 44 0.51 -8.82 3.92
CA LEU A 44 -0.83 -9.29 4.30
C LEU A 44 -0.93 -10.80 4.19
N HIS A 45 -0.23 -11.43 3.26
CA HIS A 45 -0.26 -12.87 3.08
C HIS A 45 0.38 -13.62 4.25
N THR A 46 1.41 -13.05 4.91
CA THR A 46 2.06 -13.69 6.07
C THR A 46 1.17 -13.77 7.31
N ILE A 47 0.08 -13.01 7.36
CA ILE A 47 -0.87 -13.00 8.47
C ILE A 47 -2.20 -13.69 8.11
N LEU A 48 -2.33 -14.25 6.90
CA LEU A 48 -3.48 -15.05 6.53
C LEU A 48 -3.36 -16.45 7.14
N ILE A 49 -4.50 -17.01 7.54
CA ILE A 49 -4.62 -18.40 7.98
C ILE A 49 -5.42 -19.16 6.92
N GLU A 50 -4.93 -20.32 6.48
CA GLU A 50 -5.56 -21.15 5.42
C GLU A 50 -6.78 -21.96 5.91
N GLU A 51 -7.20 -21.79 7.17
CA GLU A 51 -8.35 -22.50 7.73
C GLU A 51 -9.68 -21.94 7.22
N VAL A 52 -10.77 -22.69 7.43
CA VAL A 52 -12.15 -22.24 7.15
C VAL A 52 -12.62 -21.26 8.24
N SER A 53 -11.83 -20.22 8.49
CA SER A 53 -12.15 -19.12 9.40
C SER A 53 -12.50 -17.87 8.57
N MET A 54 -13.55 -17.17 9.00
CA MET A 54 -13.95 -15.90 8.40
C MET A 54 -14.06 -14.85 9.52
N PRO A 55 -13.14 -13.88 9.60
CA PRO A 55 -12.01 -13.61 8.68
C PRO A 55 -10.87 -14.66 8.75
N CYS A 56 -10.13 -14.82 7.65
CA CYS A 56 -8.97 -15.72 7.53
C CYS A 56 -7.72 -15.14 8.22
N ILE A 57 -7.78 -14.89 9.54
CA ILE A 57 -6.70 -14.30 10.34
C ILE A 57 -6.86 -14.68 11.81
N ASP A 58 -5.76 -14.71 12.57
CA ASP A 58 -5.79 -14.89 14.01
C ASP A 58 -6.52 -13.72 14.69
N ALA A 59 -7.71 -13.97 15.22
CA ALA A 59 -8.53 -12.95 15.88
C ALA A 59 -8.03 -12.59 17.30
N GLU A 60 -7.21 -13.44 17.93
CA GLU A 60 -6.60 -13.14 19.23
C GLU A 60 -5.44 -12.15 19.06
N ILE A 61 -4.62 -12.31 18.01
CA ILE A 61 -3.51 -11.40 17.69
C ILE A 61 -4.00 -10.14 16.99
N PHE A 62 -4.98 -10.27 16.08
CA PHE A 62 -5.51 -9.18 15.27
C PHE A 62 -7.03 -8.99 15.46
N PRO A 63 -7.45 -8.53 16.65
CA PRO A 63 -8.87 -8.35 16.96
C PRO A 63 -9.51 -7.30 16.05
N ASN A 64 -10.83 -7.41 15.88
CA ASN A 64 -11.65 -6.50 15.07
C ASN A 64 -11.24 -6.40 13.59
N THR A 65 -10.63 -7.44 13.04
CA THR A 65 -10.37 -7.51 11.60
C THR A 65 -11.63 -7.95 10.88
N PRO A 66 -12.24 -7.13 10.01
CA PRO A 66 -13.41 -7.56 9.26
C PRO A 66 -13.01 -8.49 8.11
N ALA A 67 -13.90 -9.41 7.75
CA ALA A 67 -13.79 -10.19 6.50
C ALA A 67 -14.11 -9.27 5.32
N LEU A 68 -13.11 -8.54 4.83
CA LEU A 68 -13.18 -7.60 3.73
C LEU A 68 -11.94 -7.69 2.83
N TRP A 69 -11.97 -6.93 1.74
CA TRP A 69 -10.85 -6.68 0.86
C TRP A 69 -10.01 -5.50 1.36
N PHE A 70 -8.68 -5.64 1.33
CA PHE A 70 -7.73 -4.65 1.81
C PHE A 70 -6.74 -4.25 0.73
N TRP A 71 -6.57 -2.95 0.52
CA TRP A 71 -5.62 -2.41 -0.45
C TRP A 71 -4.16 -2.71 -0.11
N THR A 72 -3.34 -2.95 -1.14
CA THR A 72 -1.89 -3.21 -1.02
C THR A 72 -1.04 -2.39 -1.98
N MET A 73 0.27 -2.38 -1.75
CA MET A 73 1.31 -1.74 -2.56
C MET A 73 2.30 -2.79 -3.13
N PRO A 74 3.02 -2.49 -4.24
CA PRO A 74 2.84 -1.34 -5.11
C PRO A 74 1.66 -1.54 -6.08
N PRO A 75 0.98 -0.45 -6.51
CA PRO A 75 -0.16 -0.51 -7.44
C PRO A 75 0.25 -0.77 -8.90
N ASN A 76 1.43 -1.35 -9.15
CA ASN A 76 2.14 -1.31 -10.43
C ASN A 76 1.61 -2.25 -11.52
N ILE A 77 0.32 -2.62 -11.50
CA ILE A 77 -0.25 -3.38 -12.62
C ILE A 77 -0.63 -2.42 -13.75
N ASP A 78 -1.38 -1.35 -13.47
CA ASP A 78 -1.70 -0.31 -14.44
C ASP A 78 -2.12 1.03 -13.79
N LEU A 79 -2.59 1.98 -14.62
CA LEU A 79 -3.01 3.30 -14.17
C LEU A 79 -4.32 3.30 -13.37
N LYS A 80 -5.21 2.33 -13.60
CA LYS A 80 -6.59 2.30 -13.08
C LYS A 80 -6.81 1.32 -11.93
N HIS A 81 -6.01 0.26 -11.85
CA HIS A 81 -6.18 -0.83 -10.90
C HIS A 81 -5.07 -0.87 -9.85
N ALA A 82 -5.38 -1.43 -8.69
CA ALA A 82 -4.43 -1.77 -7.65
C ALA A 82 -4.77 -3.15 -7.07
N ARG A 83 -3.75 -3.79 -6.48
CA ARG A 83 -3.91 -5.09 -5.82
C ARG A 83 -4.53 -4.96 -4.45
N LEU A 84 -5.24 -6.00 -4.07
CA LEU A 84 -5.88 -6.15 -2.78
C LEU A 84 -5.88 -7.60 -2.30
N VAL A 85 -5.97 -7.78 -0.98
CA VAL A 85 -6.00 -9.09 -0.32
C VAL A 85 -7.33 -9.25 0.41
N SER A 86 -7.96 -10.42 0.27
CA SER A 86 -9.21 -10.78 0.95
C SER A 86 -8.94 -11.48 2.26
N PHE A 87 -9.53 -10.98 3.35
CA PHE A 87 -9.67 -11.77 4.58
C PHE A 87 -10.95 -12.61 4.59
N CYS A 88 -11.76 -12.63 3.52
CA CYS A 88 -12.92 -13.53 3.42
C CYS A 88 -12.54 -14.94 2.98
N GLY A 89 -11.41 -15.10 2.29
CA GLY A 89 -11.00 -16.39 1.71
C GLY A 89 -9.55 -16.43 1.24
N SER A 90 -8.68 -15.58 1.82
CA SER A 90 -7.24 -15.58 1.54
C SER A 90 -6.87 -15.39 0.05
N TYR A 91 -7.62 -14.56 -0.67
CA TYR A 91 -7.41 -14.30 -2.10
C TYR A 91 -6.62 -13.01 -2.37
N VAL A 92 -5.90 -12.98 -3.50
CA VAL A 92 -5.32 -11.76 -4.07
C VAL A 92 -6.07 -11.45 -5.36
N ASP A 93 -6.51 -10.20 -5.53
CA ASP A 93 -7.21 -9.74 -6.74
C ASP A 93 -6.87 -8.27 -7.02
N ASP A 94 -7.42 -7.73 -8.10
CA ASP A 94 -7.27 -6.36 -8.55
C ASP A 94 -8.61 -5.62 -8.55
N SER A 95 -8.59 -4.34 -8.18
CA SER A 95 -9.77 -3.47 -8.29
C SER A 95 -9.40 -2.10 -8.79
N TYR A 96 -10.37 -1.44 -9.42
CA TYR A 96 -10.27 -0.03 -9.78
C TYR A 96 -10.00 0.83 -8.54
N LYS A 97 -9.08 1.79 -8.68
CA LYS A 97 -8.65 2.72 -7.63
C LYS A 97 -9.77 3.67 -7.16
N ASP A 98 -10.88 3.75 -7.89
CA ASP A 98 -12.08 4.52 -7.53
C ASP A 98 -13.05 3.74 -6.63
N LYS A 99 -12.80 2.44 -6.40
CA LYS A 99 -13.60 1.61 -5.50
C LYS A 99 -13.19 1.79 -4.05
N HIS A 100 -14.16 1.55 -3.18
CA HIS A 100 -14.00 1.64 -1.74
C HIS A 100 -13.63 0.25 -1.21
N HIS A 101 -12.39 0.11 -0.71
CA HIS A 101 -11.93 -1.07 0.03
C HIS A 101 -11.24 -0.65 1.31
N ALA A 102 -11.09 -1.59 2.25
CA ALA A 102 -10.48 -1.31 3.54
C ALA A 102 -8.97 -1.07 3.42
N VAL A 103 -8.39 -0.45 4.45
CA VAL A 103 -6.95 -0.22 4.56
C VAL A 103 -6.49 -0.69 5.93
N ARG A 104 -5.43 -1.49 5.95
CA ARG A 104 -4.72 -1.91 7.16
C ARG A 104 -3.30 -1.39 7.02
N LEU A 105 -2.94 -0.36 7.78
CA LEU A 105 -1.60 0.23 7.68
C LEU A 105 -0.57 -0.66 8.38
N VAL A 106 0.64 -0.67 7.83
CA VAL A 106 1.81 -1.33 8.42
C VAL A 106 2.91 -0.31 8.63
N ARG A 107 3.88 -0.66 9.47
CA ARG A 107 5.05 0.16 9.78
C ARG A 107 6.32 -0.69 9.66
N LYS A 108 7.48 -0.04 9.55
CA LYS A 108 8.75 -0.78 9.52
C LYS A 108 9.14 -1.15 10.94
N ILE A 109 9.51 -2.40 11.16
CA ILE A 109 10.24 -2.78 12.37
C ILE A 109 11.70 -2.42 12.10
N LEU A 110 12.24 -1.49 12.88
CA LEU A 110 13.68 -1.31 12.99
C LEU A 110 14.18 -2.48 13.84
N ILE A 111 14.75 -3.48 13.18
CA ILE A 111 15.58 -4.53 13.81
C ILE A 111 16.99 -4.02 13.99
#